data_AF-A0A9D6I899-F1
#
_entry.id   AF-A0A9D6I899-F1
#
_cell.length_a   1.000
_cell.length_b   1.000
_cell.length_c   1.000
_cell.angle_alpha   90.00
_cell.angle_beta   90.00
_cell.angle_gamma   90.00
#
_symmetry.space_group_name_H-M   'P 1'
#
loop_
_entity.id
_entity.type
_entity.pdbx_description
1 polymer ?
#
loop_
_entity_poly.entity_id
_entity_poly.type
_entity_poly.pdbx_seq_one_letter_code
_entity_poly.pdbx_strand_id
1 'polypeptide(L)'
;MIVPGHEPNFGGAEFNNLKERDMTMELGQFLQKLLENNPHYQVFIARDNKAWSTEFVNYYQNNWADIIEWRSLLKEEFSRLVVMGQIVKTYSAVVHNDAPNEVATRLYGLNKWANENDIDITINIHFNDNIRPNTRRPGEYSGFAIYVPASQYGNSEATKTLADSLFKRLAKYNPVSNLPGESTGIIDEPELIAVGANNSADTASVLIEYGYIYESQFQNKEVRTLALKDLAFQTYLGLEDFFNSDNVDVVKSYGTLLIPHQWSNLVGNRSVPLDIFALQTALIFDEVYPPSNKTKNDCARTGVIGPCTRTAINTFQAKYGIRGEDGRVGPQTVKALNQL
;
A
#
# COMPACT_ATOMS: atom_id res chain seq x y z
N MET A 1 -11.40 9.78 -2.27
CA MET A 1 -11.85 8.61 -3.06
C MET A 1 -10.86 7.45 -2.92
N ILE A 2 -11.37 6.23 -2.74
CA ILE A 2 -10.59 4.99 -2.69
C ILE A 2 -10.87 4.20 -3.97
N VAL A 3 -9.80 3.80 -4.68
CA VAL A 3 -9.90 3.04 -5.93
C VAL A 3 -9.19 1.69 -5.74
N PRO A 4 -9.92 0.64 -5.38
CA PRO A 4 -9.40 -0.72 -5.42
C PRO A 4 -9.04 -1.08 -6.87
N GLY A 5 -7.76 -1.31 -7.15
CA GLY A 5 -7.24 -1.57 -8.48
C GLY A 5 -7.94 -2.73 -9.20
N HIS A 6 -7.91 -2.69 -10.53
CA HIS A 6 -8.55 -3.63 -11.46
C HIS A 6 -10.07 -3.55 -11.55
N GLU A 7 -10.61 -4.18 -12.60
CA GLU A 7 -12.05 -4.30 -12.78
C GLU A 7 -12.61 -5.36 -11.81
N PRO A 8 -13.90 -5.28 -11.40
CA PRO A 8 -14.50 -6.26 -10.49
C PRO A 8 -14.30 -7.72 -10.91
N ASN A 9 -14.34 -8.00 -12.22
CA ASN A 9 -14.26 -9.35 -12.78
C ASN A 9 -13.07 -9.56 -13.74
N PHE A 10 -12.16 -8.60 -13.88
CA PHE A 10 -11.08 -8.65 -14.88
C PHE A 10 -9.81 -7.95 -14.41
N GLY A 11 -8.66 -8.48 -14.82
CA GLY A 11 -7.34 -7.91 -14.49
C GLY A 11 -6.81 -8.32 -13.12
N GLY A 12 -5.61 -7.83 -12.84
CA GLY A 12 -4.83 -8.09 -11.64
C GLY A 12 -3.99 -9.33 -11.69
N ALA A 13 -2.93 -9.32 -10.89
CA ALA A 13 -2.09 -10.48 -10.69
C ALA A 13 -2.85 -11.62 -9.99
N GLU A 14 -2.44 -12.85 -10.27
CA GLU A 14 -2.95 -14.05 -9.59
C GLU A 14 -1.76 -14.91 -9.13
N PHE A 15 -1.80 -15.32 -7.86
CA PHE A 15 -0.79 -16.21 -7.28
C PHE A 15 -1.46 -17.24 -6.38
N ASN A 16 -1.27 -18.52 -6.68
CA ASN A 16 -2.04 -19.61 -6.08
C ASN A 16 -3.55 -19.36 -6.22
N ASN A 17 -4.27 -19.23 -5.11
CA ASN A 17 -5.70 -18.92 -5.08
C ASN A 17 -5.97 -17.44 -4.78
N LEU A 18 -4.93 -16.60 -4.75
CA LEU A 18 -5.06 -15.17 -4.48
C LEU A 18 -5.16 -14.40 -5.78
N LYS A 19 -6.00 -13.39 -5.75
CA LYS A 19 -6.25 -12.46 -6.83
C LYS A 19 -6.04 -11.07 -6.29
N GLU A 20 -5.22 -10.29 -6.97
CA GLU A 20 -4.94 -8.91 -6.60
C GLU A 20 -6.24 -8.12 -6.44
N ARG A 21 -7.16 -8.23 -7.40
CA ARG A 21 -8.47 -7.54 -7.38
C ARG A 21 -9.33 -7.82 -6.15
N ASP A 22 -9.14 -8.97 -5.48
CA ASP A 22 -9.84 -9.29 -4.24
C ASP A 22 -9.09 -8.69 -3.03
N MET A 23 -7.75 -8.70 -3.05
CA MET A 23 -6.91 -8.12 -1.99
C MET A 23 -7.02 -6.59 -1.94
N THR A 24 -7.03 -5.92 -3.10
CA THR A 24 -7.21 -4.47 -3.18
C THR A 24 -8.57 -4.04 -2.63
N MET A 25 -9.61 -4.85 -2.85
CA MET A 25 -10.93 -4.65 -2.25
C MET A 25 -10.92 -4.83 -0.74
N GLU A 26 -10.33 -5.91 -0.24
CA GLU A 26 -10.29 -6.19 1.20
C GLU A 26 -9.56 -5.06 1.96
N LEU A 27 -8.41 -4.60 1.45
CA LEU A 27 -7.70 -3.44 2.01
C LEU A 27 -8.55 -2.16 1.89
N GLY A 28 -9.13 -1.90 0.72
CA GLY A 28 -9.96 -0.71 0.47
C GLY A 28 -11.15 -0.61 1.41
N GLN A 29 -11.81 -1.73 1.73
CA GLN A 29 -12.90 -1.77 2.70
C GLN A 29 -12.45 -1.52 4.14
N PHE A 30 -11.25 -1.98 4.52
CA PHE A 30 -10.71 -1.64 5.84
C PHE A 30 -10.37 -0.15 5.93
N LEU A 31 -9.77 0.42 4.89
CA LEU A 31 -9.46 1.84 4.84
C LEU A 31 -10.72 2.70 4.84
N GLN A 32 -11.74 2.31 4.04
CA GLN A 32 -13.03 2.98 4.02
C GLN A 32 -13.64 3.07 5.41
N LYS A 33 -13.70 1.95 6.14
CA LYS A 33 -14.25 1.92 7.51
C LYS A 33 -13.49 2.80 8.49
N LEU A 34 -12.17 2.88 8.37
CA LEU A 34 -11.36 3.76 9.23
C LEU A 34 -11.69 5.23 8.95
N LEU A 35 -11.76 5.61 7.68
CA LEU A 35 -12.06 6.99 7.28
C LEU A 35 -13.50 7.40 7.60
N GLU A 36 -14.50 6.53 7.37
CA GLU A 36 -15.92 6.80 7.67
C GLU A 36 -16.20 6.99 9.16
N ASN A 37 -15.33 6.48 10.04
CA ASN A 37 -15.44 6.71 11.48
C ASN A 37 -14.95 8.09 11.92
N ASN A 38 -14.28 8.84 11.03
CA ASN A 38 -13.83 10.20 11.29
C ASN A 38 -14.73 11.19 10.51
N PRO A 39 -15.49 12.07 11.21
CA PRO A 39 -16.50 12.92 10.59
C PRO A 39 -15.92 14.00 9.65
N HIS A 40 -14.60 14.17 9.61
CA HIS A 40 -13.92 15.07 8.68
C HIS A 40 -13.80 14.49 7.27
N TYR A 41 -14.03 13.18 7.08
CA TYR A 41 -13.96 12.56 5.76
C TYR A 41 -15.33 12.28 5.17
N GLN A 42 -15.49 12.63 3.90
CA GLN A 42 -16.48 12.03 3.02
C GLN A 42 -15.77 10.97 2.15
N VAL A 43 -16.25 9.73 2.21
CA VAL A 43 -15.56 8.60 1.58
C VAL A 43 -16.38 8.05 0.42
N PHE A 44 -15.71 7.88 -0.72
CA PHE A 44 -16.23 7.20 -1.90
C PHE A 44 -15.30 6.04 -2.24
N ILE A 45 -15.86 4.85 -2.52
CA ILE A 45 -15.10 3.68 -2.98
C ILE A 45 -15.57 3.30 -4.38
N ALA A 46 -14.63 3.07 -5.30
CA ALA A 46 -14.95 2.96 -6.72
C ALA A 46 -15.76 1.72 -7.10
N ARG A 47 -15.58 0.63 -6.38
CA ARG A 47 -16.21 -0.67 -6.68
C ARG A 47 -16.30 -1.54 -5.43
N ASP A 48 -17.07 -2.61 -5.55
CA ASP A 48 -17.01 -3.76 -4.67
C ASP A 48 -16.39 -4.99 -5.39
N ASN A 49 -16.58 -6.18 -4.81
CA ASN A 49 -16.09 -7.44 -5.38
C ASN A 49 -16.92 -7.98 -6.55
N LYS A 50 -18.02 -7.31 -6.93
CA LYS A 50 -18.95 -7.74 -7.98
C LYS A 50 -19.12 -6.70 -9.08
N ALA A 51 -19.16 -5.42 -8.72
CA ALA A 51 -19.48 -4.32 -9.62
C ALA A 51 -18.80 -3.00 -9.23
N TRP A 52 -18.73 -2.07 -10.18
CA TRP A 52 -18.50 -0.65 -9.91
C TRP A 52 -19.61 -0.10 -9.02
N SER A 53 -19.31 0.89 -8.17
CA SER A 53 -20.33 1.52 -7.33
C SER A 53 -21.37 2.23 -8.19
N THR A 54 -22.57 2.44 -7.65
CA THR A 54 -23.71 3.04 -8.38
C THR A 54 -23.35 4.40 -8.98
N GLU A 55 -22.58 5.20 -8.26
CA GLU A 55 -22.08 6.51 -8.68
C GLU A 55 -21.29 6.39 -9.99
N PHE A 56 -20.33 5.46 -10.04
CA PHE A 56 -19.47 5.29 -11.22
C PHE A 56 -20.18 4.58 -12.36
N VAL A 57 -21.05 3.60 -12.07
CA VAL A 57 -21.91 2.98 -13.10
C VAL A 57 -22.74 4.04 -13.83
N ASN A 58 -23.43 4.90 -13.07
CA ASN A 58 -24.24 5.97 -13.63
C ASN A 58 -23.37 6.99 -14.39
N TYR A 59 -22.21 7.35 -13.83
CA TYR A 59 -21.31 8.30 -14.47
C TYR A 59 -20.81 7.79 -15.82
N TYR A 60 -20.35 6.54 -15.89
CA TYR A 60 -19.90 5.93 -17.15
C TYR A 60 -21.03 5.81 -18.16
N GLN A 61 -22.23 5.42 -17.75
CA GLN A 61 -23.38 5.30 -18.66
C GLN A 61 -23.75 6.63 -19.30
N ASN A 62 -23.71 7.71 -18.53
CA ASN A 62 -24.15 9.03 -19.00
C ASN A 62 -23.06 9.83 -19.71
N ASN A 63 -21.79 9.56 -19.41
CA ASN A 63 -20.67 10.40 -19.86
C ASN A 63 -19.62 9.65 -20.71
N TRP A 64 -19.90 8.42 -21.18
CA TRP A 64 -18.89 7.62 -21.89
C TRP A 64 -18.23 8.33 -23.08
N ALA A 65 -19.04 8.92 -23.96
CA ALA A 65 -18.55 9.64 -25.14
C ALA A 65 -17.74 10.89 -24.75
N ASP A 66 -18.22 11.61 -23.74
CA ASP A 66 -17.57 12.80 -23.21
C ASP A 66 -16.23 12.48 -22.52
N ILE A 67 -16.12 11.34 -21.81
CA ILE A 67 -14.85 10.85 -21.26
C ILE A 67 -13.84 10.54 -22.38
N ILE A 68 -14.29 9.96 -23.49
CA ILE A 68 -13.43 9.67 -24.65
C ILE A 68 -12.92 10.97 -25.28
N GLU A 69 -13.79 11.95 -25.48
CA GLU A 69 -13.43 13.26 -26.03
C GLU A 69 -12.45 14.00 -25.10
N TRP A 70 -12.79 14.11 -23.81
CA TRP A 70 -11.94 14.73 -22.79
C TRP A 70 -10.55 14.10 -22.73
N ARG A 71 -10.46 12.76 -22.76
CA ARG A 71 -9.18 12.03 -22.83
C ARG A 71 -8.37 12.39 -24.08
N SER A 72 -9.00 12.56 -25.24
CA SER A 72 -8.30 12.96 -26.47
C SER A 72 -7.73 14.37 -26.34
N LEU A 73 -8.56 15.31 -25.86
CA LEU A 73 -8.17 16.70 -25.68
C LEU A 73 -6.99 16.85 -24.71
N LEU A 74 -6.97 16.12 -23.59
CA LEU A 74 -5.85 16.13 -22.66
C LEU A 74 -4.54 15.66 -23.31
N LYS A 75 -4.59 14.59 -24.12
CA LYS A 75 -3.41 14.06 -24.81
C LYS A 75 -2.89 15.02 -25.88
N GLU A 76 -3.80 15.64 -26.64
CA GLU A 76 -3.47 16.63 -27.66
C GLU A 76 -2.85 17.88 -27.03
N GLU A 77 -3.46 18.38 -25.96
CA GLU A 77 -2.97 19.54 -25.22
C GLU A 77 -1.60 19.27 -24.60
N PHE A 78 -1.43 18.13 -23.92
CA PHE A 78 -0.13 17.74 -23.39
C PHE A 78 0.95 17.67 -24.49
N SER A 79 0.62 17.05 -25.64
CA SER A 79 1.52 16.98 -26.78
C SER A 79 1.88 18.37 -27.32
N ARG A 80 0.90 19.28 -27.40
CA ARG A 80 1.11 20.68 -27.81
C ARG A 80 2.06 21.40 -26.85
N LEU A 81 1.87 21.26 -25.54
CA LEU A 81 2.71 21.87 -24.50
C LEU A 81 4.16 21.36 -24.57
N VAL A 82 4.37 20.07 -24.86
CA VAL A 82 5.70 19.49 -25.09
C VAL A 82 6.35 20.08 -26.34
N VAL A 83 5.64 20.14 -27.47
CA VAL A 83 6.17 20.71 -28.73
C VAL A 83 6.55 22.18 -28.57
N MET A 84 5.81 22.94 -27.76
CA MET A 84 6.11 24.34 -27.46
C MET A 84 7.23 24.54 -26.43
N GLY A 85 7.76 23.46 -25.84
CA GLY A 85 8.78 23.54 -24.79
C GLY A 85 8.27 24.10 -23.45
N GLN A 86 6.95 24.12 -23.25
CA GLN A 86 6.35 24.55 -21.98
C GLN A 86 6.38 23.44 -20.93
N ILE A 87 6.40 22.18 -21.37
CA ILE A 87 6.55 21.00 -20.52
C ILE A 87 7.67 20.11 -21.08
N VAL A 88 8.48 19.54 -20.20
CA VAL A 88 9.44 18.49 -20.55
C VAL A 88 8.78 17.13 -20.37
N LYS A 89 8.78 16.31 -21.42
CA LYS A 89 8.30 14.92 -21.33
C LYS A 89 9.29 14.07 -20.53
N THR A 90 8.82 13.48 -19.44
CA THR A 90 9.54 12.45 -18.68
C THR A 90 9.00 11.06 -19.04
N TYR A 91 9.75 10.02 -18.66
CA TYR A 91 9.43 8.63 -18.93
C TYR A 91 9.46 7.82 -17.64
N SER A 92 8.66 6.77 -17.56
CA SER A 92 8.61 5.94 -16.35
C SER A 92 9.95 5.26 -16.09
N ALA A 93 10.30 5.18 -14.80
CA ALA A 93 11.45 4.41 -14.33
C ALA A 93 11.17 2.89 -14.30
N VAL A 94 9.89 2.49 -14.41
CA VAL A 94 9.41 1.11 -14.31
C VAL A 94 8.52 0.79 -15.51
N VAL A 95 8.54 -0.46 -15.97
CA VAL A 95 7.68 -0.87 -17.09
C VAL A 95 6.29 -1.21 -16.58
N HIS A 96 5.28 -0.55 -17.14
CA HIS A 96 3.86 -0.82 -16.87
C HIS A 96 3.20 -1.55 -18.04
N ASN A 97 2.18 -2.36 -17.74
CA ASN A 97 1.35 -2.96 -18.77
C ASN A 97 0.30 -1.96 -19.26
N ASP A 98 0.07 -1.92 -20.57
CA ASP A 98 -1.01 -1.12 -21.13
C ASP A 98 -2.39 -1.62 -20.68
N ALA A 99 -3.21 -0.71 -20.16
CA ALA A 99 -4.60 -1.00 -19.88
C ALA A 99 -5.39 -1.13 -21.21
N PRO A 100 -6.29 -2.14 -21.34
CA PRO A 100 -7.22 -2.20 -22.46
C PRO A 100 -8.01 -0.90 -22.61
N ASN A 101 -8.40 -0.54 -23.85
CA ASN A 101 -8.96 0.78 -24.12
C ASN A 101 -10.18 1.13 -23.25
N GLU A 102 -11.11 0.19 -23.02
CA GLU A 102 -12.26 0.43 -22.14
C GLU A 102 -11.85 0.65 -20.67
N VAL A 103 -10.88 -0.11 -20.19
CA VAL A 103 -10.33 0.04 -18.83
C VAL A 103 -9.66 1.41 -18.70
N ALA A 104 -8.86 1.79 -19.69
CA ALA A 104 -8.24 3.11 -19.75
C ALA A 104 -9.32 4.22 -19.74
N THR A 105 -10.40 4.08 -20.52
CA THR A 105 -11.51 5.04 -20.51
C THR A 105 -12.16 5.13 -19.13
N ARG A 106 -12.39 4.02 -18.42
CA ARG A 106 -12.89 4.07 -17.03
C ARG A 106 -11.93 4.77 -16.08
N LEU A 107 -10.62 4.49 -16.18
CA LEU A 107 -9.60 5.16 -15.36
C LEU A 107 -9.58 6.68 -15.60
N TYR A 108 -9.68 7.13 -16.85
CA TYR A 108 -9.86 8.57 -17.14
C TYR A 108 -11.20 9.08 -16.59
N GLY A 109 -12.27 8.29 -16.68
CA GLY A 109 -13.57 8.64 -16.11
C GLY A 109 -13.54 8.80 -14.58
N LEU A 110 -12.73 8.02 -13.85
CA LEU A 110 -12.52 8.22 -12.40
C LEU A 110 -11.87 9.56 -12.12
N ASN A 111 -10.81 9.93 -12.85
CA ASN A 111 -10.15 11.22 -12.71
C ASN A 111 -11.11 12.37 -13.04
N LYS A 112 -11.85 12.27 -14.15
CA LYS A 112 -12.82 13.28 -14.56
C LYS A 112 -13.92 13.47 -13.52
N TRP A 113 -14.49 12.37 -13.01
CA TRP A 113 -15.49 12.41 -11.95
C TRP A 113 -14.92 13.04 -10.68
N ALA A 114 -13.69 12.68 -10.30
CA ALA A 114 -13.03 13.24 -9.12
C ALA A 114 -12.83 14.75 -9.24
N ASN A 115 -12.42 15.25 -10.41
CA ASN A 115 -12.27 16.68 -10.67
C ASN A 115 -13.63 17.40 -10.63
N GLU A 116 -14.68 16.81 -11.20
CA GLU A 116 -16.03 17.41 -11.24
C GLU A 116 -16.76 17.40 -9.89
N ASN A 117 -16.29 16.62 -8.92
CA ASN A 117 -16.88 16.48 -7.60
C ASN A 117 -15.93 16.96 -6.48
N ASP A 118 -14.94 17.78 -6.83
CA ASP A 118 -14.01 18.42 -5.88
C ASP A 118 -13.36 17.43 -4.90
N ILE A 119 -12.94 16.25 -5.38
CA ILE A 119 -12.31 15.24 -4.54
C ILE A 119 -10.89 15.69 -4.14
N ASP A 120 -10.64 15.82 -2.84
CA ASP A 120 -9.32 16.25 -2.34
C ASP A 120 -8.20 15.23 -2.60
N ILE A 121 -8.45 13.97 -2.26
CA ILE A 121 -7.47 12.88 -2.31
C ILE A 121 -8.03 11.66 -3.03
N THR A 122 -7.22 11.05 -3.90
CA THR A 122 -7.48 9.74 -4.51
C THR A 122 -6.38 8.74 -4.16
N ILE A 123 -6.78 7.57 -3.66
CA ILE A 123 -5.87 6.48 -3.29
C ILE A 123 -6.19 5.26 -4.14
N ASN A 124 -5.31 4.95 -5.08
CA ASN A 124 -5.37 3.73 -5.87
C ASN A 124 -4.61 2.61 -5.14
N ILE A 125 -5.30 1.52 -4.84
CA ILE A 125 -4.76 0.40 -4.06
C ILE A 125 -4.41 -0.75 -5.00
N HIS A 126 -3.16 -1.17 -4.98
CA HIS A 126 -2.62 -2.26 -5.80
C HIS A 126 -1.70 -3.20 -5.02
N PHE A 127 -1.45 -4.39 -5.58
CA PHE A 127 -0.38 -5.28 -5.15
C PHE A 127 0.40 -5.79 -6.35
N ASN A 128 1.71 -5.68 -6.26
CA ASN A 128 2.59 -5.87 -7.40
C ASN A 128 2.77 -7.37 -7.72
N ASP A 129 3.21 -7.65 -8.94
CA ASP A 129 3.73 -8.94 -9.36
C ASP A 129 4.81 -8.74 -10.41
N ASN A 130 5.76 -9.66 -10.52
CA ASN A 130 6.80 -9.59 -11.54
C ASN A 130 6.73 -10.77 -12.50
N ILE A 131 7.06 -10.49 -13.76
CA ILE A 131 7.10 -11.48 -14.84
C ILE A 131 8.10 -12.58 -14.46
N ARG A 132 7.66 -13.83 -14.53
CA ARG A 132 8.50 -15.00 -14.25
C ARG A 132 8.05 -16.24 -15.03
N PRO A 133 8.97 -17.15 -15.41
CA PRO A 133 8.61 -18.36 -16.16
C PRO A 133 7.66 -19.30 -15.44
N ASN A 134 7.71 -19.35 -14.11
CA ASN A 134 6.84 -20.21 -13.30
C ASN A 134 6.05 -19.37 -12.29
N THR A 135 4.82 -19.04 -12.66
CA THR A 135 3.91 -18.23 -11.85
C THR A 135 3.49 -18.90 -10.54
N ARG A 136 3.77 -20.21 -10.33
CA ARG A 136 3.52 -20.92 -9.07
C ARG A 136 4.63 -20.74 -8.03
N ARG A 137 5.76 -20.15 -8.39
CA ARG A 137 6.83 -19.81 -7.44
C ARG A 137 6.74 -18.33 -7.09
N PRO A 138 7.07 -17.92 -5.85
CA PRO A 138 7.26 -16.52 -5.54
C PRO A 138 8.26 -15.88 -6.49
N GLY A 139 8.05 -14.61 -6.82
CA GLY A 139 9.01 -13.82 -7.58
C GLY A 139 10.20 -13.39 -6.73
N GLU A 140 11.04 -12.53 -7.30
CA GLU A 140 12.33 -12.12 -6.72
C GLU A 140 12.25 -10.79 -5.96
N TYR A 141 11.19 -10.02 -6.16
CA TYR A 141 11.02 -8.69 -5.57
C TYR A 141 10.05 -8.74 -4.38
N SER A 142 10.19 -7.76 -3.49
CA SER A 142 9.33 -7.62 -2.31
C SER A 142 9.30 -6.17 -1.86
N GLY A 143 8.25 -5.79 -1.11
CA GLY A 143 8.11 -4.46 -0.55
C GLY A 143 7.16 -3.56 -1.33
N PHE A 144 6.82 -2.44 -0.70
CA PHE A 144 5.84 -1.50 -1.23
C PHE A 144 6.50 -0.35 -1.99
N ALA A 145 5.72 0.27 -2.88
CA ALA A 145 6.08 1.49 -3.59
C ALA A 145 4.86 2.42 -3.72
N ILE A 146 5.10 3.73 -3.76
CA ILE A 146 4.08 4.77 -3.93
C ILE A 146 4.41 5.53 -5.22
N TYR A 147 3.54 5.39 -6.21
CA TYR A 147 3.60 6.14 -7.46
C TYR A 147 2.86 7.47 -7.30
N VAL A 148 3.51 8.54 -7.76
CA VAL A 148 3.01 9.91 -7.73
C VAL A 148 3.07 10.50 -9.14
N PRO A 149 2.21 11.46 -9.50
CA PRO A 149 2.24 12.09 -10.81
C PRO A 149 3.59 12.77 -11.06
N ALA A 150 3.98 12.77 -12.33
CA ALA A 150 5.22 13.39 -12.74
C ALA A 150 5.31 14.86 -12.30
N SER A 151 6.53 15.30 -11.95
CA SER A 151 6.80 16.62 -11.37
C SER A 151 6.22 17.81 -12.12
N GLN A 152 6.01 17.68 -13.43
CA GLN A 152 5.44 18.71 -14.29
C GLN A 152 3.90 18.80 -14.27
N TYR A 153 3.20 17.82 -13.66
CA TYR A 153 1.74 17.82 -13.59
C TYR A 153 1.25 18.67 -12.41
N GLY A 154 0.08 19.29 -12.60
CA GLY A 154 -0.49 20.27 -11.67
C GLY A 154 -0.77 19.71 -10.28
N ASN A 155 -1.09 18.42 -10.17
CA ASN A 155 -1.33 17.75 -8.89
C ASN A 155 -0.05 17.22 -8.20
N SER A 156 1.15 17.44 -8.75
CA SER A 156 2.37 16.77 -8.26
C SER A 156 2.85 17.20 -6.88
N GLU A 157 2.85 18.50 -6.58
CA GLU A 157 3.38 19.01 -5.30
C GLU A 157 2.57 18.50 -4.10
N ALA A 158 1.24 18.64 -4.15
CA ALA A 158 0.35 18.15 -3.12
C ALA A 158 0.42 16.62 -2.99
N THR A 159 0.48 15.90 -4.12
CA THR A 159 0.56 14.44 -4.10
C THR A 159 1.87 13.94 -3.51
N LYS A 160 3.01 14.60 -3.80
CA LYS A 160 4.32 14.24 -3.21
C LYS A 160 4.33 14.44 -1.70
N THR A 161 3.76 15.54 -1.24
CA THR A 161 3.64 15.83 0.20
C THR A 161 2.76 14.79 0.91
N LEU A 162 1.64 14.40 0.29
CA LEU A 162 0.81 13.29 0.76
C LEU A 162 1.59 11.97 0.80
N ALA A 163 2.28 11.63 -0.29
CA ALA A 163 3.05 10.41 -0.42
C ALA A 163 4.16 10.31 0.64
N ASP A 164 4.82 11.42 0.99
CA ASP A 164 5.82 11.46 2.06
C ASP A 164 5.23 11.07 3.43
N SER A 165 4.04 11.56 3.76
CA SER A 165 3.35 11.21 5.01
C SER A 165 2.94 9.74 5.04
N LEU A 166 2.39 9.23 3.94
CA LEU A 166 2.04 7.81 3.78
C LEU A 166 3.29 6.91 3.88
N PHE A 167 4.36 7.29 3.18
CA PHE A 167 5.62 6.55 3.14
C PHE A 167 6.22 6.39 4.53
N LYS A 168 6.29 7.47 5.32
CA LYS A 168 6.84 7.43 6.69
C LYS A 168 6.13 6.40 7.57
N ARG A 169 4.79 6.29 7.47
CA ARG A 169 4.01 5.31 8.23
C ARG A 169 4.22 3.88 7.73
N LEU A 170 4.14 3.68 6.41
CA LEU A 170 4.29 2.34 5.81
C LEU A 170 5.72 1.78 5.96
N ALA A 171 6.75 2.60 5.72
CA ALA A 171 8.16 2.22 5.78
C ALA A 171 8.61 1.80 7.18
N LYS A 172 7.91 2.23 8.23
CA LYS A 172 8.24 1.83 9.61
C LYS A 172 8.16 0.31 9.78
N TYR A 173 7.12 -0.33 9.24
CA TYR A 173 6.85 -1.75 9.46
C TYR A 173 7.01 -2.64 8.21
N ASN A 174 7.02 -2.04 7.02
CA ASN A 174 7.04 -2.77 5.75
C ASN A 174 8.34 -2.50 4.99
N PRO A 175 8.83 -3.48 4.20
CA PRO A 175 9.94 -3.24 3.31
C PRO A 175 9.56 -2.27 2.19
N VAL A 176 10.46 -1.36 1.83
CA VAL A 176 10.39 -0.62 0.57
C VAL A 176 10.77 -1.56 -0.56
N SER A 177 10.11 -1.44 -1.71
CA SER A 177 10.33 -2.29 -2.86
C SER A 177 11.81 -2.34 -3.27
N ASN A 178 12.28 -3.54 -3.61
CA ASN A 178 13.61 -3.78 -4.14
C ASN A 178 13.64 -3.96 -5.67
N LEU A 179 12.52 -3.73 -6.37
CA LEU A 179 12.52 -3.67 -7.84
C LEU A 179 13.40 -2.50 -8.33
N PRO A 180 14.28 -2.71 -9.33
CA PRO A 180 15.01 -1.61 -9.95
C PRO A 180 14.05 -0.52 -10.45
N GLY A 181 14.29 0.71 -10.02
CA GLY A 181 13.39 1.85 -10.27
C GLY A 181 12.45 2.18 -9.12
N GLU A 182 12.16 1.24 -8.19
CA GLU A 182 11.27 1.46 -7.06
C GLU A 182 11.98 1.70 -5.70
N SER A 183 13.31 1.58 -5.66
CA SER A 183 14.08 1.55 -4.41
C SER A 183 14.02 2.82 -3.53
N THR A 184 13.58 3.96 -4.09
CA THR A 184 13.32 5.18 -3.32
C THR A 184 12.01 5.13 -2.56
N GLY A 185 11.10 4.23 -2.95
CA GLY A 185 9.78 4.02 -2.37
C GLY A 185 8.71 5.03 -2.81
N ILE A 186 9.09 6.23 -3.24
CA ILE A 186 8.19 7.22 -3.87
C ILE A 186 8.70 7.47 -5.29
N ILE A 187 7.85 7.20 -6.29
CA ILE A 187 8.23 7.07 -7.71
C ILE A 187 7.48 8.11 -8.54
N ASP A 188 8.22 8.99 -9.22
CA ASP A 188 7.69 9.96 -10.17
C ASP A 188 7.23 9.25 -11.44
N GLU A 189 5.94 9.35 -11.75
CA GLU A 189 5.29 8.50 -12.74
C GLU A 189 4.48 9.31 -13.76
N PRO A 190 4.98 9.46 -15.00
CA PRO A 190 4.34 10.26 -16.04
C PRO A 190 3.19 9.54 -16.77
N GLU A 191 3.15 8.21 -16.77
CA GLU A 191 2.33 7.44 -17.70
C GLU A 191 1.12 6.75 -17.04
N LEU A 192 1.12 6.57 -15.71
CA LEU A 192 -0.02 5.97 -15.01
C LEU A 192 -1.23 6.92 -14.97
N ILE A 193 -2.32 6.47 -15.61
CA ILE A 193 -3.60 7.20 -15.62
C ILE A 193 -4.09 7.43 -14.19
N ALA A 194 -3.91 6.45 -13.31
CA ALA A 194 -4.35 6.47 -11.91
C ALA A 194 -3.84 7.69 -11.11
N VAL A 195 -2.65 8.20 -11.42
CA VAL A 195 -2.05 9.34 -10.72
C VAL A 195 -2.22 10.67 -11.48
N GLY A 196 -2.73 10.64 -12.71
CA GLY A 196 -3.03 11.85 -13.49
C GLY A 196 -2.26 12.02 -14.80
N ALA A 197 -1.90 10.93 -15.49
CA ALA A 197 -1.20 10.99 -16.78
C ALA A 197 -1.82 12.00 -17.77
N ASN A 198 -0.97 12.77 -18.47
CA ASN A 198 -1.37 13.89 -19.33
C ASN A 198 -2.11 15.01 -18.57
N ASN A 199 -1.75 15.23 -17.30
CA ASN A 199 -2.37 16.24 -16.44
C ASN A 199 -3.89 16.06 -16.29
N SER A 200 -4.36 14.81 -16.18
CA SER A 200 -5.78 14.47 -16.17
C SER A 200 -6.44 14.57 -14.80
N ALA A 201 -5.69 14.77 -13.73
CA ALA A 201 -6.20 14.76 -12.36
C ALA A 201 -5.82 16.06 -11.64
N ASP A 202 -6.81 16.69 -11.00
CA ASP A 202 -6.62 17.88 -10.16
C ASP A 202 -6.42 17.48 -8.68
N THR A 203 -6.95 16.32 -8.31
CA THR A 203 -6.84 15.71 -6.98
C THR A 203 -5.41 15.28 -6.64
N ALA A 204 -5.05 15.30 -5.35
CA ALA A 204 -3.84 14.64 -4.88
C ALA A 204 -3.99 13.11 -5.01
N SER A 205 -3.40 12.51 -6.06
CA SER A 205 -3.69 11.13 -6.46
C SER A 205 -2.45 10.23 -6.39
N VAL A 206 -2.46 9.29 -5.45
CA VAL A 206 -1.41 8.28 -5.31
C VAL A 206 -1.87 6.93 -5.84
N LEU A 207 -0.93 6.14 -6.35
CA LEU A 207 -1.09 4.69 -6.52
C LEU A 207 -0.10 3.99 -5.61
N ILE A 208 -0.59 3.09 -4.78
CA ILE A 208 0.23 2.38 -3.80
C ILE A 208 0.23 0.89 -4.16
N GLU A 209 1.40 0.40 -4.52
CA GLU A 209 1.69 -1.03 -4.55
C GLU A 209 2.07 -1.45 -3.13
N TYR A 210 1.16 -2.10 -2.40
CA TYR A 210 1.34 -2.40 -0.96
C TYR A 210 2.32 -3.54 -0.65
N GLY A 211 2.89 -4.16 -1.67
CA GLY A 211 3.72 -5.35 -1.62
C GLY A 211 3.44 -6.26 -2.81
N TYR A 212 4.19 -7.35 -2.93
CA TYR A 212 4.01 -8.32 -4.01
C TYR A 212 3.02 -9.41 -3.60
N ILE A 213 2.12 -9.81 -4.50
CA ILE A 213 1.03 -10.76 -4.22
C ILE A 213 1.50 -12.11 -3.64
N TYR A 214 2.74 -12.51 -3.95
CA TYR A 214 3.35 -13.76 -3.49
C TYR A 214 4.10 -13.65 -2.16
N GLU A 215 4.19 -12.46 -1.55
CA GLU A 215 4.85 -12.30 -0.27
C GLU A 215 4.16 -13.11 0.84
N SER A 216 4.98 -13.58 1.78
CA SER A 216 4.59 -14.59 2.76
C SER A 216 3.43 -14.18 3.66
N GLN A 217 3.36 -12.90 4.07
CA GLN A 217 2.28 -12.34 4.88
C GLN A 217 0.93 -12.41 4.18
N PHE A 218 0.90 -12.49 2.85
CA PHE A 218 -0.35 -12.59 2.10
C PHE A 218 -0.79 -14.03 1.86
N GLN A 219 0.09 -15.02 2.02
CA GLN A 219 -0.23 -16.41 1.67
C GLN A 219 -1.11 -17.11 2.72
N ASN A 220 -0.88 -16.87 4.01
CA ASN A 220 -1.75 -17.37 5.06
C ASN A 220 -2.97 -16.45 5.24
N LYS A 221 -4.19 -17.00 5.22
CA LYS A 221 -5.42 -16.19 5.27
C LYS A 221 -5.54 -15.33 6.54
N GLU A 222 -5.23 -15.88 7.71
CA GLU A 222 -5.36 -15.16 8.99
C GLU A 222 -4.32 -14.04 9.09
N VAL A 223 -3.06 -14.34 8.72
CA VAL A 223 -1.98 -13.34 8.66
C VAL A 223 -2.29 -12.27 7.61
N ARG A 224 -2.77 -12.67 6.42
CA ARG A 224 -3.14 -11.75 5.35
C ARG A 224 -4.20 -10.76 5.79
N THR A 225 -5.33 -11.23 6.31
CA THR A 225 -6.40 -10.33 6.75
C THR A 225 -5.91 -9.32 7.78
N LEU A 226 -5.03 -9.73 8.70
CA LEU A 226 -4.46 -8.83 9.68
C LEU A 226 -3.43 -7.86 9.06
N ALA A 227 -2.58 -8.33 8.17
CA ALA A 227 -1.64 -7.48 7.42
C ALA A 227 -2.38 -6.42 6.60
N LEU A 228 -3.45 -6.78 5.89
CA LEU A 228 -4.27 -5.84 5.12
C LEU A 228 -4.95 -4.79 6.02
N LYS A 229 -5.45 -5.19 7.19
CA LYS A 229 -5.98 -4.24 8.20
C LYS A 229 -4.90 -3.28 8.69
N ASP A 230 -3.72 -3.80 8.98
CA ASP A 230 -2.59 -3.00 9.48
C ASP A 230 -2.08 -2.01 8.43
N LEU A 231 -2.01 -2.43 7.15
CA LEU A 231 -1.68 -1.56 6.03
C LEU A 231 -2.73 -0.46 5.85
N ALA A 232 -4.02 -0.79 5.88
CA ALA A 232 -5.09 0.21 5.84
C ALA A 232 -5.01 1.19 7.02
N PHE A 233 -4.66 0.71 8.22
CA PHE A 233 -4.47 1.56 9.40
C PHE A 233 -3.25 2.48 9.25
N GLN A 234 -2.13 1.99 8.73
CA GLN A 234 -0.95 2.81 8.46
C GLN A 234 -1.23 3.88 7.40
N THR A 235 -2.00 3.55 6.37
CA THR A 235 -2.47 4.51 5.37
C THR A 235 -3.38 5.57 5.97
N TYR A 236 -4.33 5.17 6.83
CA TYR A 236 -5.17 6.11 7.58
C TYR A 236 -4.32 7.06 8.42
N LEU A 237 -3.35 6.55 9.19
CA LEU A 237 -2.46 7.40 9.99
C LEU A 237 -1.61 8.35 9.12
N GLY A 238 -1.20 7.93 7.92
CA GLY A 238 -0.46 8.80 7.01
C GLY A 238 -1.32 9.92 6.43
N LEU A 239 -2.62 9.69 6.24
CA LEU A 239 -3.59 10.75 5.89
C LEU A 239 -3.79 11.71 7.06
N GLU A 240 -3.93 11.17 8.27
CA GLU A 240 -4.04 12.01 9.47
C GLU A 240 -2.80 12.88 9.66
N ASP A 241 -1.60 12.36 9.42
CA ASP A 241 -0.35 13.14 9.47
C ASP A 241 -0.30 14.23 8.39
N PHE A 242 -0.86 13.96 7.21
CA PHE A 242 -0.91 14.94 6.12
C PHE A 242 -1.83 16.11 6.46
N PHE A 243 -3.05 15.84 6.94
CA PHE A 243 -3.99 16.91 7.29
C PHE A 243 -3.69 17.58 8.64
N ASN A 244 -3.10 16.83 9.58
CA ASN A 244 -2.92 17.26 10.96
C ASN A 244 -1.46 17.11 11.42
N SER A 245 -0.51 17.64 10.65
CA SER A 245 0.93 17.52 10.93
C SER A 245 1.39 17.97 12.32
N ASP A 246 0.61 18.84 12.99
CA ASP A 246 0.87 19.33 14.35
C ASP A 246 0.10 18.58 15.46
N ASN A 247 -0.72 17.57 15.13
CA ASN A 247 -1.61 16.93 16.10
C ASN A 247 -0.94 15.77 16.86
N VAL A 248 -0.66 16.02 18.13
CA VAL A 248 0.01 15.12 19.08
C VAL A 248 -0.86 13.92 19.50
N ASP A 249 -2.17 13.90 19.21
CA ASP A 249 -3.03 12.79 19.65
C ASP A 249 -2.94 11.54 18.75
N VAL A 250 -2.62 11.69 17.46
CA VAL A 250 -2.32 10.56 16.56
C VAL A 250 -0.99 9.89 16.92
N VAL A 251 -0.07 10.66 17.53
CA VAL A 251 1.26 10.24 18.01
C VAL A 251 1.17 9.21 19.15
N LYS A 252 0.02 9.09 19.84
CA LYS A 252 -0.16 8.12 20.95
C LYS A 252 -0.55 6.71 20.50
N SER A 253 -0.83 6.49 19.21
CA SER A 253 -1.09 5.16 18.68
C SER A 253 0.25 4.46 18.33
N TYR A 254 0.35 3.15 18.54
CA TYR A 254 1.56 2.36 18.24
C TYR A 254 1.94 2.35 16.74
N GLY A 255 1.22 3.06 15.88
CA GLY A 255 1.45 3.09 14.42
C GLY A 255 1.10 1.78 13.71
N THR A 256 0.55 0.81 14.43
CA THR A 256 0.17 -0.53 13.95
C THR A 256 -0.97 -1.08 14.81
N LEU A 257 -1.79 -1.95 14.24
CA LEU A 257 -2.83 -2.71 14.95
C LEU A 257 -2.30 -3.99 15.61
N LEU A 258 -1.02 -4.31 15.41
CA LEU A 258 -0.39 -5.54 15.87
C LEU A 258 0.19 -5.44 17.28
N ILE A 259 0.24 -4.22 17.85
CA ILE A 259 0.59 -3.95 19.24
C ILE A 259 -0.30 -2.83 19.81
N PRO A 260 -0.66 -2.87 21.12
CA PRO A 260 -0.26 -3.90 22.08
C PRO A 260 -0.99 -5.21 21.79
N HIS A 261 -0.24 -6.31 21.73
CA HIS A 261 -0.77 -7.67 21.63
C HIS A 261 -0.51 -8.38 22.94
N GLN A 262 -1.46 -9.19 23.39
CA GLN A 262 -1.33 -9.91 24.65
C GLN A 262 -0.92 -11.36 24.36
N TRP A 263 0.35 -11.67 24.55
CA TRP A 263 0.85 -13.04 24.50
C TRP A 263 0.54 -13.73 25.83
N SER A 264 -0.39 -14.69 25.81
CA SER A 264 -0.79 -15.46 27.00
C SER A 264 -0.01 -16.77 27.16
N ASN A 265 0.66 -17.23 26.10
CA ASN A 265 1.40 -18.48 26.05
C ASN A 265 2.80 -18.28 25.48
N LEU A 266 3.64 -19.30 25.65
CA LEU A 266 4.96 -19.35 25.01
C LEU A 266 4.80 -19.30 23.48
N VAL A 267 5.65 -18.52 22.81
CA VAL A 267 5.65 -18.44 21.35
C VAL A 267 6.79 -19.28 20.78
N GLY A 268 6.43 -20.26 19.96
CA GLY A 268 7.37 -21.19 19.34
C GLY A 268 6.96 -21.55 17.92
N ASN A 269 7.70 -22.46 17.29
CA ASN A 269 7.46 -22.86 15.89
C ASN A 269 6.05 -23.45 15.63
N ARG A 270 5.33 -23.87 16.67
CA ARG A 270 3.97 -24.44 16.58
C ARG A 270 2.87 -23.46 17.02
N SER A 271 3.24 -22.24 17.39
CA SER A 271 2.28 -21.21 17.79
C SER A 271 1.44 -20.75 16.60
N VAL A 272 0.33 -20.10 16.92
CA VAL A 272 -0.56 -19.52 15.90
C VAL A 272 0.23 -18.52 15.06
N PRO A 273 0.16 -18.57 13.72
CA PRO A 273 0.91 -17.66 12.86
C PRO A 273 0.71 -16.17 13.19
N LEU A 274 -0.47 -15.82 13.67
CA LEU A 274 -0.82 -14.47 14.13
C LEU A 274 0.05 -14.02 15.31
N ASP A 275 0.25 -14.85 16.34
CA ASP A 275 1.10 -14.51 17.49
C ASP A 275 2.55 -14.26 17.06
N ILE A 276 3.02 -15.03 16.08
CA ILE A 276 4.38 -14.89 15.53
C ILE A 276 4.49 -13.63 14.67
N PHE A 277 3.44 -13.28 13.92
CA PHE A 277 3.40 -12.06 13.11
C PHE A 277 3.36 -10.80 13.98
N ALA A 278 2.57 -10.84 15.07
CA ALA A 278 2.57 -9.80 16.10
C ALA A 278 3.95 -9.71 16.78
N LEU A 279 4.57 -10.84 17.13
CA LEU A 279 5.93 -10.88 17.69
C LEU A 279 6.95 -10.22 16.77
N GLN A 280 6.95 -10.58 15.47
CA GLN A 280 7.85 -9.98 14.49
C GLN A 280 7.65 -8.45 14.41
N THR A 281 6.41 -7.98 14.55
CA THR A 281 6.10 -6.54 14.57
C THR A 281 6.55 -5.85 15.86
N ALA A 282 6.37 -6.49 17.01
CA ALA A 282 6.89 -5.99 18.29
C ALA A 282 8.42 -5.88 18.27
N LEU A 283 9.12 -6.83 17.64
CA LEU A 283 10.56 -6.77 17.46
C LEU A 283 11.00 -5.66 16.50
N ILE A 284 10.18 -5.29 15.51
CA ILE A 284 10.42 -4.09 14.67
C ILE A 284 10.23 -2.83 15.51
N PHE A 285 9.14 -2.77 16.29
CA PHE A 285 8.86 -1.65 17.19
C PHE A 285 9.98 -1.42 18.20
N ASP A 286 10.58 -2.49 18.70
CA ASP A 286 11.73 -2.45 19.62
C ASP A 286 13.09 -2.25 18.92
N GLU A 287 13.09 -2.07 17.59
CA GLU A 287 14.28 -1.81 16.76
C GLU A 287 15.32 -2.93 16.75
N VAL A 288 14.90 -4.18 17.02
CA VAL A 288 15.77 -5.37 16.99
C VAL A 288 15.47 -6.31 15.81
N TYR A 289 14.47 -5.96 14.99
CA TYR A 289 14.13 -6.64 13.75
C TYR A 289 14.03 -5.64 12.59
N PRO A 290 14.65 -5.92 11.42
CA PRO A 290 15.50 -7.08 11.12
C PRO A 290 16.83 -7.04 11.88
N PRO A 291 17.59 -8.16 11.95
CA PRO A 291 18.95 -8.16 12.52
C PRO A 291 19.89 -7.15 11.83
N SER A 292 20.94 -6.71 12.53
CA SER A 292 21.81 -5.56 12.19
C SER A 292 22.58 -5.60 10.85
N ASN A 293 22.45 -6.68 10.06
CA ASN A 293 23.03 -6.83 8.72
C ASN A 293 22.00 -7.28 7.68
N LYS A 294 20.71 -7.08 7.98
CA LYS A 294 19.58 -7.50 7.17
C LYS A 294 18.62 -6.34 6.98
N THR A 295 17.92 -6.37 5.86
CA THR A 295 16.82 -5.46 5.56
C THR A 295 15.49 -6.14 5.83
N LYS A 296 14.39 -5.37 5.80
CA LYS A 296 13.03 -5.92 5.85
C LYS A 296 12.72 -6.80 4.63
N ASN A 297 13.42 -6.59 3.51
CA ASN A 297 13.34 -7.46 2.33
C ASN A 297 14.01 -8.82 2.60
N ASP A 298 15.18 -8.84 3.25
CA ASP A 298 15.84 -10.10 3.63
C ASP A 298 15.07 -10.89 4.70
N CYS A 299 14.33 -10.18 5.54
CA CYS A 299 13.65 -10.70 6.71
C CYS A 299 12.18 -10.27 6.68
N ALA A 300 11.39 -10.93 5.82
CA ALA A 300 9.95 -10.70 5.75
C ALA A 300 9.24 -11.15 7.03
N ARG A 301 8.17 -10.41 7.40
CA ARG A 301 7.25 -10.80 8.46
C ARG A 301 6.35 -11.94 7.99
N THR A 302 6.76 -13.17 8.24
CA THR A 302 6.11 -14.36 7.68
C THR A 302 5.04 -14.99 8.57
N GLY A 303 4.94 -14.59 9.84
CA GLY A 303 4.19 -15.35 10.85
C GLY A 303 4.83 -16.72 11.17
N VAL A 304 6.11 -16.91 10.84
CA VAL A 304 6.89 -18.13 11.14
C VAL A 304 8.24 -17.75 11.76
N ILE A 305 8.66 -18.50 12.79
CA ILE A 305 9.96 -18.28 13.46
C ILE A 305 11.10 -18.84 12.60
N GLY A 306 11.61 -17.99 11.70
CA GLY A 306 12.81 -18.26 10.90
C GLY A 306 14.11 -17.76 11.56
N PRO A 307 15.26 -17.87 10.86
CA PRO A 307 16.56 -17.41 11.35
C PRO A 307 16.58 -15.93 11.74
N CYS A 308 15.95 -15.05 10.96
CA CYS A 308 15.85 -13.62 11.28
C CYS A 308 15.13 -13.41 12.61
N THR A 309 13.96 -14.04 12.79
CA THR A 309 13.16 -13.90 14.02
C THR A 309 13.91 -14.45 15.23
N ARG A 310 14.59 -15.60 15.12
CA ARG A 310 15.41 -16.16 16.22
C ARG A 310 16.54 -15.21 16.63
N THR A 311 17.22 -14.63 15.65
CA THR A 311 18.31 -13.68 15.89
C THR A 311 17.79 -12.41 16.58
N ALA A 312 16.64 -11.90 16.13
CA ALA A 312 16.00 -10.76 16.76
C ALA A 312 15.50 -11.07 18.18
N ILE A 313 14.94 -12.25 18.43
CA ILE A 313 14.54 -12.69 19.79
C ILE A 313 15.76 -12.74 20.71
N ASN A 314 16.90 -13.29 20.27
CA ASN A 314 18.13 -13.28 21.07
C ASN A 314 18.59 -11.86 21.41
N THR A 315 18.50 -10.95 20.44
CA THR A 315 18.89 -9.55 20.60
C THR A 315 17.95 -8.84 21.59
N PHE A 316 16.64 -9.06 21.47
CA PHE A 316 15.63 -8.61 22.41
C PHE A 316 15.92 -9.13 23.83
N GLN A 317 16.10 -10.44 23.99
CA GLN A 317 16.39 -11.04 25.29
C GLN A 317 17.65 -10.46 25.94
N ALA A 318 18.71 -10.25 25.15
CA ALA A 318 19.93 -9.60 25.63
C ALA A 318 19.66 -8.14 26.07
N LYS A 319 18.91 -7.36 25.27
CA LYS A 319 18.53 -5.98 25.58
C LYS A 319 17.76 -5.85 26.89
N TYR A 320 16.90 -6.82 27.20
CA TYR A 320 16.07 -6.86 28.41
C TYR A 320 16.65 -7.71 29.55
N GLY A 321 17.88 -8.21 29.43
CA GLY A 321 18.55 -8.98 30.49
C GLY A 321 17.94 -10.36 30.79
N ILE A 322 17.16 -10.92 29.85
CA ILE A 322 16.52 -12.22 29.96
C ILE A 322 17.56 -13.32 29.74
N ARG A 323 17.64 -14.29 30.67
CA ARG A 323 18.62 -15.39 30.63
C ARG A 323 17.93 -16.75 30.68
N GLY A 324 18.49 -17.73 29.97
CA GLY A 324 18.05 -19.13 29.99
C GLY A 324 16.88 -19.46 29.06
N GLU A 325 16.42 -18.52 28.23
CA GLU A 325 15.40 -18.76 27.21
C GLU A 325 15.99 -18.95 25.80
N ASP A 326 17.25 -18.54 25.59
CA ASP A 326 18.11 -18.86 24.43
C ASP A 326 17.41 -18.81 23.06
N GLY A 327 16.74 -17.70 22.77
CA GLY A 327 16.07 -17.48 21.48
C GLY A 327 14.70 -18.12 21.35
N ARG A 328 14.18 -18.70 22.44
CA ARG A 328 12.79 -19.15 22.57
C ARG A 328 12.00 -18.08 23.31
N VAL A 329 10.75 -17.85 22.92
CA VAL A 329 9.88 -16.90 23.63
C VAL A 329 9.31 -17.59 24.87
N GLY A 330 10.09 -17.60 25.95
CA GLY A 330 9.73 -18.15 27.26
C GLY A 330 8.93 -17.16 28.12
N PRO A 331 8.58 -17.51 29.37
CA PRO A 331 7.77 -16.66 30.24
C PRO A 331 8.33 -15.26 30.49
N GLN A 332 9.66 -15.12 30.58
CA GLN A 332 10.31 -13.82 30.78
C GLN A 332 10.24 -12.97 29.51
N THR A 333 10.45 -13.58 28.33
CA THR A 333 10.27 -12.88 27.05
C THR A 333 8.82 -12.44 26.85
N VAL A 334 7.84 -13.31 27.12
CA VAL A 334 6.41 -12.96 27.07
C VAL A 334 6.11 -11.77 27.99
N LYS A 335 6.61 -11.79 29.23
CA LYS A 335 6.42 -10.70 30.18
C LYS A 335 6.98 -9.37 29.64
N ALA A 336 8.18 -9.39 29.06
CA ALA A 336 8.79 -8.19 28.48
C ALA A 336 8.03 -7.69 27.24
N LEU A 337 7.58 -8.59 26.35
CA LEU A 337 6.78 -8.23 25.18
C LEU A 337 5.44 -7.59 25.55
N ASN A 338 4.76 -8.10 26.59
CA ASN A 338 3.49 -7.53 27.08
C ASN A 338 3.67 -6.17 27.82
N GLN A 339 4.91 -5.70 27.98
CA GLN A 339 5.26 -4.40 28.56
C GLN A 339 5.69 -3.36 27.52
N LEU A 340 5.84 -3.77 26.25
CA LEU A 340 5.95 -2.86 25.11
C LEU A 340 4.60 -2.17 24.89
#